data_AF-A0A519LA51-F1
#
_entry.id   AF-A0A519LA51-F1
#
_cell.length_a   1.000
_cell.length_b   1.000
_cell.length_c   1.000
_cell.angle_alpha   90.00
_cell.angle_beta   90.00
_cell.angle_gamma   90.00
#
_symmetry.space_group_name_H-M   'P 1'
#
loop_
_entity.id
_entity.type
_entity.pdbx_description
1 polymer ?
#
loop_
_entity_poly.entity_id
_entity_poly.type
_entity_poly.pdbx_seq_one_letter_code
_entity_poly.pdbx_strand_id
1 'polypeptide(L)'
;MKKVIIPTLIILALLYACNPSGSDKASDTATDLEKTTTFAFSDTSKLDTFKVALIGSESKDMTLLFTIKSFAGKEIYRQEIKAKELLKNYLATAEMKKESDKIKFLQEEIVYFFDEKHFLEPAVTAEEQADKNVPDKVFYEELKKSGLNGFDYRLSKDSNVYIAWSAKEQKVKAYYKCC
;
A
#
# COMPACT_ATOMS: atom_id res chain seq x y z
N MET A 1 -17.14 -63.27 -48.02
CA MET A 1 -15.96 -62.65 -48.67
C MET A 1 -15.59 -61.38 -47.91
N LYS A 2 -14.29 -61.02 -47.82
CA LYS A 2 -13.70 -59.68 -47.49
C LYS A 2 -14.48 -58.81 -46.46
N LYS A 3 -14.15 -58.81 -45.15
CA LYS A 3 -13.01 -58.09 -44.48
C LYS A 3 -12.76 -56.66 -44.98
N VAL A 4 -13.16 -55.67 -44.15
CA VAL A 4 -12.73 -54.25 -44.09
C VAL A 4 -13.24 -53.62 -42.77
N ILE A 5 -12.68 -52.55 -42.16
CA ILE A 5 -11.26 -52.29 -41.77
C ILE A 5 -11.14 -51.17 -40.68
N ILE A 6 -10.28 -51.38 -39.64
CA ILE A 6 -9.41 -50.38 -38.94
C ILE A 6 -10.05 -49.34 -37.95
N PRO A 7 -9.29 -48.81 -36.94
CA PRO A 7 -9.63 -49.09 -35.54
C PRO A 7 -9.76 -47.87 -34.58
N THR A 8 -9.96 -48.18 -33.30
CA THR A 8 -9.99 -47.26 -32.15
C THR A 8 -8.68 -46.47 -31.98
N LEU A 9 -8.76 -45.14 -31.97
CA LEU A 9 -7.61 -44.27 -31.70
C LEU A 9 -7.48 -44.03 -30.19
N ILE A 10 -6.31 -44.35 -29.63
CA ILE A 10 -5.96 -44.14 -28.22
C ILE A 10 -5.61 -42.65 -28.01
N ILE A 11 -6.33 -41.96 -27.12
CA ILE A 11 -5.92 -40.63 -26.66
C ILE A 11 -4.99 -40.80 -25.46
N LEU A 12 -3.73 -40.41 -25.68
CA LEU A 12 -2.64 -40.51 -24.72
C LEU A 12 -2.76 -39.39 -23.67
N ALA A 13 -2.91 -39.75 -22.40
CA ALA A 13 -2.84 -38.79 -21.31
C ALA A 13 -1.38 -38.36 -21.07
N LEU A 14 -0.99 -37.20 -21.59
CA LEU A 14 0.32 -36.61 -21.30
C LEU A 14 0.29 -35.96 -19.91
N LEU A 15 1.03 -36.57 -18.98
CA LEU A 15 1.30 -36.03 -17.66
C LEU A 15 2.16 -34.77 -17.78
N TYR A 16 1.62 -33.63 -17.37
CA TYR A 16 2.41 -32.40 -17.18
C TYR A 16 3.23 -32.53 -15.88
N ALA A 17 4.42 -33.12 -15.99
CA ALA A 17 5.42 -33.09 -14.93
C ALA A 17 6.28 -31.82 -15.08
N CYS A 18 5.91 -30.75 -14.36
CA CYS A 18 6.79 -29.58 -14.23
C CYS A 18 7.99 -29.93 -13.34
N ASN A 19 9.17 -30.07 -13.95
CA ASN A 19 10.43 -30.07 -13.21
C ASN A 19 10.76 -28.64 -12.76
N PRO A 20 10.96 -28.37 -11.46
CA PRO A 20 11.51 -27.10 -11.00
C PRO A 20 13.04 -27.07 -11.21
N SER A 21 13.48 -26.97 -12.46
CA SER A 21 14.88 -26.73 -12.80
C SER A 21 15.14 -25.24 -12.98
N GLY A 22 15.57 -24.56 -11.93
CA GLY A 22 15.99 -23.15 -11.99
C GLY A 22 15.91 -22.42 -10.67
N SER A 23 17.01 -22.39 -9.92
CA SER A 23 17.23 -21.38 -8.87
C SER A 23 18.70 -20.94 -8.81
N ASP A 24 19.30 -20.72 -9.99
CA ASP A 24 20.45 -19.83 -10.09
C ASP A 24 19.96 -18.40 -9.91
N LYS A 25 20.03 -17.93 -8.66
CA LYS A 25 20.64 -16.67 -8.22
C LYS A 25 20.14 -16.32 -6.83
N ALA A 26 21.07 -16.29 -5.88
CA ALA A 26 21.01 -15.27 -4.85
C ALA A 26 21.04 -13.92 -5.59
N SER A 27 19.90 -13.24 -5.65
CA SER A 27 19.87 -11.87 -6.17
C SER A 27 20.60 -11.00 -5.15
N ASP A 28 21.64 -10.33 -5.61
CA ASP A 28 22.13 -9.12 -4.95
C ASP A 28 20.93 -8.20 -4.65
N THR A 29 21.03 -7.50 -3.52
CA THR A 29 19.99 -6.61 -3.01
C THR A 29 19.80 -5.41 -3.92
N ALA A 30 18.97 -5.56 -4.96
CA ALA A 30 18.19 -4.45 -5.48
C ALA A 30 17.34 -3.95 -4.32
N THR A 31 17.73 -2.82 -3.72
CA THR A 31 17.01 -2.26 -2.58
C THR A 31 15.74 -1.64 -3.15
N ASP A 32 14.62 -2.35 -3.03
CA ASP A 32 13.34 -1.94 -3.60
C ASP A 32 12.95 -0.55 -3.07
N LEU A 33 13.13 0.46 -3.92
CA LEU A 33 12.70 1.84 -3.67
C LEU A 33 11.19 1.99 -3.84
N GLU A 34 10.45 0.89 -4.00
CA GLU A 34 9.00 0.86 -4.01
C GLU A 34 8.46 -0.38 -3.30
N LYS A 35 7.30 -0.23 -2.66
CA LYS A 35 6.55 -1.34 -2.06
C LYS A 35 5.11 -1.23 -2.54
N THR A 36 4.47 -2.38 -2.79
CA THR A 36 3.07 -2.47 -3.20
C THR A 36 2.35 -3.48 -2.31
N THR A 37 1.11 -3.20 -1.94
CA THR A 37 0.22 -4.13 -1.25
C THR A 37 -1.22 -3.94 -1.73
N THR A 38 -2.13 -4.82 -1.32
CA THR A 38 -3.54 -4.80 -1.70
C THR A 38 -4.45 -4.89 -0.49
N PHE A 39 -5.46 -4.02 -0.41
CA PHE A 39 -6.35 -3.93 0.76
C PHE A 39 -7.76 -3.50 0.34
N ALA A 40 -8.78 -4.00 1.03
CA ALA A 40 -10.17 -3.58 0.81
C ALA A 40 -10.36 -2.18 1.44
N PHE A 41 -10.58 -1.15 0.63
CA PHE A 41 -10.54 0.25 1.09
C PHE A 41 -11.66 1.13 0.53
N SER A 42 -11.81 1.22 -0.80
CA SER A 42 -12.95 1.90 -1.44
C SER A 42 -14.21 1.04 -1.57
N ASP A 43 -14.08 -0.24 -1.21
CA ASP A 43 -15.11 -1.27 -1.23
C ASP A 43 -14.75 -2.30 -0.13
N THR A 44 -15.74 -2.86 0.57
CA THR A 44 -15.51 -3.84 1.66
C THR A 44 -15.13 -5.24 1.18
N SER A 45 -15.16 -5.48 -0.14
CA SER A 45 -14.96 -6.79 -0.75
C SER A 45 -13.95 -6.81 -1.90
N LYS A 46 -13.62 -5.64 -2.48
CA LYS A 46 -12.69 -5.53 -3.60
C LYS A 46 -11.38 -4.91 -3.14
N LEU A 47 -10.28 -5.52 -3.57
CA LEU A 47 -8.95 -5.07 -3.20
C LEU A 47 -8.49 -3.91 -4.09
N ASP A 48 -8.15 -2.80 -3.44
CA ASP A 48 -7.46 -1.67 -4.04
C ASP A 48 -5.94 -1.88 -3.93
N THR A 49 -5.18 -1.32 -4.87
CA THR A 49 -3.71 -1.39 -4.89
C THR A 49 -3.10 -0.16 -4.23
N PHE A 50 -2.38 -0.37 -3.14
CA PHE A 50 -1.60 0.64 -2.43
C PHE A 50 -0.14 0.54 -2.88
N LYS A 51 0.45 1.66 -3.32
CA LYS A 51 1.88 1.72 -3.71
C LYS A 51 2.57 2.92 -3.09
N VAL A 52 3.72 2.68 -2.48
CA VAL A 52 4.66 3.71 -2.00
C VAL A 52 5.98 3.58 -2.75
N ALA A 53 6.61 4.69 -3.13
CA ALA A 53 7.89 4.70 -3.82
C ALA A 53 8.75 5.92 -3.46
N LEU A 54 10.06 5.76 -3.32
CA LEU A 54 11.04 6.84 -3.22
C LEU A 54 11.51 7.24 -4.62
N ILE A 55 11.28 8.50 -4.98
CA ILE A 55 11.64 9.09 -6.27
C ILE A 55 12.71 10.15 -6.04
N GLY A 56 13.87 10.00 -6.68
CA GLY A 56 15.02 10.91 -6.58
C GLY A 56 16.33 10.15 -6.39
N SER A 57 17.46 10.87 -6.45
CA SER A 57 18.81 10.30 -6.32
C SER A 57 19.56 10.71 -5.05
N GLU A 58 19.16 11.82 -4.41
CA GLU A 58 19.75 12.35 -3.18
C GLU A 58 18.64 12.62 -2.14
N SER A 59 18.90 12.31 -0.86
CA SER A 59 17.91 12.42 0.23
C SER A 59 17.32 13.83 0.42
N LYS A 60 18.05 14.86 -0.01
CA LYS A 60 17.60 16.27 0.05
C LYS A 60 16.45 16.58 -0.92
N ASP A 61 16.44 15.88 -2.07
CA ASP A 61 15.51 16.09 -3.19
C ASP A 61 14.54 14.91 -3.38
N MET A 62 14.78 13.79 -2.70
CA MET A 62 13.89 12.62 -2.71
C MET A 62 12.48 12.95 -2.22
N THR A 63 11.51 12.28 -2.85
CA THR A 63 10.09 12.34 -2.50
C THR A 63 9.53 10.94 -2.37
N LEU A 64 8.90 10.64 -1.23
CA LEU A 64 8.06 9.46 -1.06
C LEU A 64 6.70 9.76 -1.72
N LEU A 65 6.41 9.06 -2.82
CA LEU A 65 5.13 9.08 -3.52
C LEU A 65 4.28 7.90 -3.03
N PHE A 66 3.18 8.21 -2.36
CA PHE A 66 2.14 7.25 -2.01
C PHE A 66 0.94 7.41 -2.96
N THR A 67 0.40 6.30 -3.46
CA THR A 67 -0.78 6.26 -4.32
C THR A 67 -1.70 5.10 -3.93
N ILE A 68 -3.00 5.28 -4.16
CA ILE A 68 -4.01 4.21 -4.11
C ILE A 68 -4.72 4.18 -5.47
N LYS A 69 -4.77 2.99 -6.08
CA LYS A 69 -5.59 2.71 -7.25
C LYS A 69 -6.73 1.80 -6.85
N SER A 70 -7.95 2.13 -7.26
CA SER A 70 -9.09 1.27 -7.01
C SER A 70 -8.95 -0.08 -7.72
N PHE A 71 -9.75 -1.07 -7.34
CA PHE A 71 -9.87 -2.35 -8.06
C PHE A 71 -10.09 -2.19 -9.59
N ALA A 72 -10.72 -1.09 -10.03
CA ALA A 72 -10.91 -0.76 -11.44
C ALA A 72 -9.67 -0.14 -12.13
N GLY A 73 -8.52 -0.10 -11.46
CA GLY A 73 -7.26 0.47 -11.96
C GLY A 73 -7.16 2.00 -11.93
N LYS A 74 -8.24 2.71 -11.55
CA LYS A 74 -8.29 4.18 -11.47
C LYS A 74 -7.52 4.67 -10.24
N GLU A 75 -6.62 5.62 -10.40
CA GLU A 75 -6.02 6.34 -9.26
C GLU A 75 -7.10 7.12 -8.51
N ILE A 76 -7.25 6.82 -7.22
CA ILE A 76 -8.22 7.44 -6.30
C ILE A 76 -7.54 8.26 -5.20
N TYR A 77 -6.22 8.07 -5.01
CA TYR A 77 -5.42 8.84 -4.07
C TYR A 77 -3.98 9.00 -4.53
N ARG A 78 -3.39 10.15 -4.20
CA ARG A 78 -1.99 10.50 -4.41
C ARG A 78 -1.54 11.44 -3.30
N GLN A 79 -0.40 11.14 -2.68
CA GLN A 79 0.27 11.99 -1.71
C GLN A 79 1.78 11.96 -1.98
N GLU A 80 2.39 13.14 -1.98
CA GLU A 80 3.84 13.30 -2.07
C GLU A 80 4.38 13.83 -0.74
N ILE A 81 5.39 13.17 -0.18
CA ILE A 81 6.03 13.54 1.08
C ILE A 81 7.52 13.76 0.80
N LYS A 82 8.01 14.99 1.00
CA LYS A 82 9.43 15.30 0.78
C LYS A 82 10.28 14.60 1.83
N ALA A 83 11.32 13.89 1.42
CA ALA A 83 12.21 13.17 2.32
C ALA A 83 12.79 14.08 3.41
N LYS A 84 13.05 15.36 3.11
CA LYS A 84 13.50 16.35 4.09
C LYS A 84 12.53 16.57 5.28
N GLU A 85 11.22 16.39 5.11
CA GLU A 85 10.26 16.53 6.22
C GLU A 85 10.20 15.24 7.07
N LEU A 86 10.32 14.06 6.45
CA LEU A 86 10.50 12.79 7.17
C LEU A 86 11.80 12.81 8.00
N LEU A 87 12.91 13.24 7.38
CA LEU A 87 14.23 13.32 8.00
C LEU A 87 14.36 14.43 9.05
N LYS A 88 13.50 15.46 9.02
CA LYS A 88 13.63 16.68 9.84
C LYS A 88 13.81 16.41 11.33
N ASN A 89 13.12 15.42 11.85
CA ASN A 89 13.10 15.09 13.28
C ASN A 89 14.16 14.03 13.66
N TYR A 90 14.86 13.46 12.67
CA TYR A 90 15.96 12.50 12.84
C TYR A 90 17.33 13.15 12.60
N LEU A 91 17.42 14.14 11.71
CA LEU A 91 18.62 14.98 11.49
C LEU A 91 19.07 15.78 12.74
N ALA A 92 18.22 15.85 13.77
CA ALA A 92 18.56 16.43 15.07
C ALA A 92 19.48 15.52 15.92
N THR A 93 19.55 14.21 15.63
CA THR A 93 20.52 13.32 16.30
C THR A 93 21.85 13.35 15.55
N ALA A 94 22.96 13.15 16.27
CA ALA A 94 24.31 13.23 15.69
C ALA A 94 24.61 12.12 14.65
N GLU A 95 23.72 11.13 14.53
CA GLU A 95 23.88 9.89 13.77
C GLU A 95 23.49 10.07 12.28
N MET A 96 22.51 10.93 11.97
CA MET A 96 21.94 11.11 10.62
C MET A 96 22.76 12.00 9.67
N LYS A 97 24.09 12.06 9.83
CA LYS A 97 24.97 12.95 9.04
C LYS A 97 25.33 12.38 7.66
N LYS A 98 25.54 11.07 7.54
CA LYS A 98 25.96 10.46 6.27
C LYS A 98 24.77 10.26 5.35
N GLU A 99 25.00 10.34 4.05
CA GLU A 99 23.96 10.14 3.05
C GLU A 99 23.42 8.70 3.06
N SER A 100 24.30 7.70 3.21
CA SER A 100 23.94 6.28 3.37
C SER A 100 22.88 6.05 4.44
N ASP A 101 23.03 6.74 5.57
CA ASP A 101 22.24 6.47 6.77
C ASP A 101 20.83 7.07 6.62
N LYS A 102 20.72 8.21 5.93
CA LYS A 102 19.43 8.80 5.52
C LYS A 102 18.71 7.94 4.47
N ILE A 103 19.43 7.42 3.46
CA ILE A 103 18.83 6.56 2.44
C ILE A 103 18.30 5.27 3.09
N LYS A 104 19.06 4.65 4.00
CA LYS A 104 18.62 3.49 4.77
C LYS A 104 17.37 3.79 5.60
N PHE A 105 17.32 4.94 6.28
CA PHE A 105 16.13 5.37 7.02
C PHE A 105 14.90 5.53 6.12
N LEU A 106 15.05 6.15 4.94
CA LEU A 106 13.94 6.31 3.99
C LEU A 106 13.43 4.96 3.47
N GLN A 107 14.32 3.97 3.28
CA GLN A 107 13.96 2.59 2.92
C GLN A 107 13.25 1.87 4.08
N GLU A 108 13.68 2.06 5.32
CA GLU A 108 12.98 1.57 6.51
C GLU A 108 11.58 2.18 6.64
N GLU A 109 11.41 3.47 6.31
CA GLU A 109 10.08 4.11 6.26
C GLU A 109 9.19 3.54 5.14
N ILE A 110 9.70 3.16 3.96
CA ILE A 110 8.91 2.40 2.96
C ILE A 110 8.36 1.09 3.57
N VAL A 111 9.18 0.38 4.35
CA VAL A 111 8.76 -0.87 4.99
C VAL A 111 7.67 -0.59 6.03
N TYR A 112 7.89 0.40 6.89
CA TYR A 112 6.97 0.86 7.94
C TYR A 112 5.63 1.38 7.41
N PHE A 113 5.64 2.05 6.24
CA PHE A 113 4.46 2.67 5.63
C PHE A 113 3.30 1.67 5.41
N PHE A 114 3.60 0.39 5.18
CA PHE A 114 2.62 -0.70 5.05
C PHE A 114 2.82 -1.76 6.14
N ASP A 115 3.10 -1.35 7.36
CA ASP A 115 2.98 -2.20 8.55
C ASP A 115 1.48 -2.45 8.86
N GLU A 116 1.12 -3.65 9.33
CA GLU A 116 -0.28 -4.11 9.39
C GLU A 116 -1.18 -3.18 10.22
N LYS A 117 -0.63 -2.59 11.28
CA LYS A 117 -1.32 -1.63 12.16
C LYS A 117 -1.88 -0.39 11.47
N HIS A 118 -1.39 -0.06 10.28
CA HIS A 118 -1.84 1.10 9.50
C HIS A 118 -3.09 0.82 8.66
N PHE A 119 -3.51 -0.44 8.56
CA PHE A 119 -4.74 -0.85 7.91
C PHE A 119 -5.83 -1.01 8.97
N LEU A 120 -6.91 -0.22 8.85
CA LEU A 120 -7.89 -0.04 9.92
C LEU A 120 -9.23 -0.65 9.50
N GLU A 121 -9.66 -1.70 10.20
CA GLU A 121 -10.86 -2.47 9.87
C GLU A 121 -11.86 -2.43 11.04
N PRO A 122 -12.88 -1.54 11.03
CA PRO A 122 -13.16 -0.47 10.06
C PRO A 122 -12.34 0.82 10.31
N ALA A 123 -12.53 1.84 9.46
CA ALA A 123 -11.95 3.18 9.67
C ALA A 123 -12.44 3.86 10.97
N VAL A 124 -13.71 3.63 11.31
CA VAL A 124 -14.41 4.18 12.49
C VAL A 124 -15.37 3.12 13.02
N THR A 125 -15.23 2.75 14.28
CA THR A 125 -16.07 1.77 14.97
C THR A 125 -17.45 2.32 15.35
N ALA A 126 -18.39 1.43 15.72
CA ALA A 126 -19.76 1.81 16.07
C ALA A 126 -19.85 2.60 17.40
N GLU A 127 -18.83 2.51 18.24
CA GLU A 127 -18.76 3.10 19.58
C GLU A 127 -18.08 4.48 19.57
N GLU A 128 -17.06 4.66 18.71
CA GLU A 128 -16.23 5.88 18.61
C GLU A 128 -17.02 7.17 18.37
N GLN A 129 -16.53 8.29 18.92
CA GLN A 129 -17.19 9.58 18.87
C GLN A 129 -16.26 10.66 18.28
N ALA A 130 -16.80 11.52 17.43
CA ALA A 130 -16.03 12.56 16.76
C ALA A 130 -15.57 13.68 17.72
N ASP A 131 -14.27 13.73 18.00
CA ASP A 131 -13.62 14.73 18.85
C ASP A 131 -13.32 16.05 18.09
N LYS A 132 -12.26 16.77 18.52
CA LYS A 132 -11.76 18.03 17.91
C LYS A 132 -10.82 17.84 16.71
N ASN A 133 -10.26 16.63 16.53
CA ASN A 133 -9.29 16.27 15.50
C ASN A 133 -9.97 15.70 14.24
N VAL A 134 -11.27 15.40 14.31
CA VAL A 134 -12.14 15.09 13.16
C VAL A 134 -12.43 16.37 12.38
N PRO A 135 -11.92 16.53 11.14
CA PRO A 135 -12.12 17.75 10.34
C PRO A 135 -13.51 17.82 9.67
N ASP A 136 -14.15 16.67 9.48
CA ASP A 136 -15.47 16.54 8.84
C ASP A 136 -16.30 15.49 9.57
N LYS A 137 -17.21 15.96 10.43
CA LYS A 137 -18.09 15.09 11.23
C LYS A 137 -19.14 14.38 10.37
N VAL A 138 -19.51 14.91 9.21
CA VAL A 138 -20.48 14.27 8.31
C VAL A 138 -19.83 13.07 7.63
N PHE A 139 -18.57 13.19 7.22
CA PHE A 139 -17.80 12.08 6.68
C PHE A 139 -17.45 11.03 7.74
N TYR A 140 -17.11 11.45 8.96
CA TYR A 140 -16.89 10.52 10.08
C TYR A 140 -18.13 9.65 10.34
N GLU A 141 -19.32 10.26 10.32
CA GLU A 141 -20.63 9.59 10.43
C GLU A 141 -21.04 8.78 9.19
N GLU A 142 -20.41 8.99 8.04
CA GLU A 142 -20.55 8.16 6.83
C GLU A 142 -19.72 6.87 6.99
N LEU A 143 -18.46 6.99 7.42
CA LEU A 143 -17.56 5.86 7.66
C LEU A 143 -18.15 4.90 8.70
N LYS A 144 -18.56 5.47 9.84
CA LYS A 144 -19.19 4.75 10.94
C LYS A 144 -20.43 3.92 10.55
N LYS A 145 -21.19 4.38 9.53
CA LYS A 145 -22.39 3.69 9.03
C LYS A 145 -22.08 2.70 7.90
N SER A 146 -21.04 2.95 7.12
CA SER A 146 -20.64 2.11 5.98
C SER A 146 -19.77 0.93 6.39
N GLY A 147 -19.05 1.03 7.51
CA GLY A 147 -18.04 0.05 7.91
C GLY A 147 -16.85 -0.03 6.95
N LEU A 148 -16.66 0.99 6.10
CA LEU A 148 -15.50 1.07 5.21
C LEU A 148 -14.21 1.15 6.01
N ASN A 149 -13.18 0.48 5.49
CA ASN A 149 -11.86 0.44 6.09
C ASN A 149 -11.10 1.77 5.92
N GLY A 150 -10.15 2.00 6.82
CA GLY A 150 -9.28 3.16 6.86
C GLY A 150 -7.83 2.79 6.61
N PHE A 151 -7.02 3.81 6.40
CA PHE A 151 -5.57 3.70 6.37
C PHE A 151 -4.95 4.93 7.02
N ASP A 152 -3.95 4.76 7.88
CA ASP A 152 -3.20 5.88 8.45
C ASP A 152 -1.74 5.87 8.01
N TYR A 153 -1.13 7.06 7.92
CA TYR A 153 0.29 7.20 7.65
C TYR A 153 0.85 8.50 8.23
N ARG A 154 2.17 8.52 8.42
CA ARG A 154 2.93 9.65 8.96
C ARG A 154 3.25 10.67 7.86
N LEU A 155 3.00 11.96 8.12
CA LEU A 155 3.60 13.07 7.38
C LEU A 155 4.92 13.54 8.01
N SER A 156 5.06 13.35 9.33
CA SER A 156 6.26 13.57 10.12
C SER A 156 6.17 12.75 11.41
N LYS A 157 7.19 12.82 12.28
CA LYS A 157 7.21 12.10 13.57
C LYS A 157 5.99 12.39 14.46
N ASP A 158 5.46 13.61 14.38
CA ASP A 158 4.44 14.16 15.28
C ASP A 158 3.18 14.58 14.47
N SER A 159 2.93 13.92 13.33
CA SER A 159 1.72 14.13 12.53
C SER A 159 1.36 12.86 11.73
N ASN A 160 0.26 12.24 12.14
CA ASN A 160 -0.43 11.17 11.43
C ASN A 160 -1.68 11.72 10.70
N VAL A 161 -1.99 11.14 9.54
CA VAL A 161 -3.21 11.42 8.77
C VAL A 161 -3.94 10.12 8.51
N TYR A 162 -5.19 10.07 8.92
CA TYR A 162 -6.08 8.94 8.75
C TYR A 162 -7.00 9.22 7.56
N ILE A 163 -6.93 8.38 6.54
CA ILE A 163 -7.68 8.49 5.30
C ILE A 163 -8.65 7.33 5.13
N ALA A 164 -9.77 7.60 4.49
CA ALA A 164 -10.74 6.59 4.09
C ALA A 164 -11.49 7.04 2.82
N TRP A 165 -12.25 6.14 2.21
CA TRP A 165 -13.09 6.44 1.06
C TRP A 165 -14.45 7.03 1.47
N SER A 166 -14.85 8.15 0.87
CA SER A 166 -16.25 8.59 0.90
C SER A 166 -16.97 7.99 -0.30
N ALA A 167 -17.91 7.08 -0.04
CA ALA A 167 -18.81 6.53 -1.04
C ALA A 167 -19.75 7.61 -1.59
N LYS A 168 -20.12 8.60 -0.76
CA LYS A 168 -20.95 9.75 -1.17
C LYS A 168 -20.23 10.71 -2.11
N GLU A 169 -18.97 11.04 -1.84
CA GLU A 169 -18.19 11.98 -2.65
C GLU A 169 -17.28 11.32 -3.70
N GLN A 170 -17.23 9.98 -3.73
CA GLN A 170 -16.43 9.17 -4.67
C GLN A 170 -14.95 9.58 -4.70
N LYS A 171 -14.39 9.87 -3.52
CA LYS A 171 -12.98 10.25 -3.34
C LYS A 171 -12.46 9.86 -1.97
N VAL A 172 -11.14 9.73 -1.86
CA VAL A 172 -10.44 9.55 -0.58
C VAL A 172 -10.36 10.89 0.16
N LYS A 173 -10.65 10.86 1.46
CA LYS A 173 -10.65 12.03 2.35
C LYS A 173 -9.95 11.68 3.66
N ALA A 174 -9.33 12.68 4.30
CA ALA A 174 -8.88 12.55 5.68
C ALA A 174 -10.08 12.66 6.65
N TYR A 175 -10.25 11.69 7.54
CA TYR A 175 -11.30 11.67 8.57
C TYR A 175 -10.79 11.96 9.98
N TYR A 176 -9.49 11.81 10.20
CA TYR A 176 -8.82 12.18 11.45
C TYR A 176 -7.42 12.71 11.15
N LYS A 177 -6.96 13.69 11.92
CA LYS A 177 -5.59 14.23 11.86
C LYS A 177 -5.09 14.51 13.26
N CYS A 178 -4.03 13.84 13.68
CA CYS A 178 -3.48 14.02 15.02
C CYS A 178 -1.96 13.83 15.06
N CYS A 179 -1.45 14.06 16.27
CA CYS A 179 -0.22 13.56 16.88
C CYS A 179 0.43 12.36 16.17
#